data_AF-A0A2D4SM35-F1
#
_entry.id   AF-A0A2D4SM35-F1
#
_cell.length_a   1.000
_cell.length_b   1.000
_cell.length_c   1.000
_cell.angle_alpha   90.00
_cell.angle_beta   90.00
_cell.angle_gamma   90.00
#
_symmetry.space_group_name_H-M   'P 1'
#
loop_
_entity.id
_entity.type
_entity.pdbx_description
1 polymer ?
#
loop_
_entity_poly.entity_id
_entity_poly.type
_entity_poly.pdbx_seq_one_letter_code
_entity_poly.pdbx_strand_id
1 'polypeptide(L)'
;MNPYWTIVQKEKQRSPISWAPLILFVVAVCLAPFSAPALLHFLKYPNPLPGMEGLAFRLSALIGAAVAMWSYQQIIRTPERAILGLHPIQPLLWFSALFRKTIRSTWTWPCTVSALAWPLIQAGFVKEYGLMCLIVLIGWISMLCIGYAVHLGSVWVARSPHWESTLDMIRGNNPREQAAFIYAPGFALFFCGMIMMLCSFSMDGVLQGYPPAIALLFAPLGVAFAAFVAARKLCLTQLVPASAILAEVDARWAVLEEGQEEEEVYLEWLANDRRELLRALRQGWRDLRVWPMGIWALGLFAFVSGWTGDLENALLFASIGGIGGCTIAVVLAQKNPIWLDDHLGVQGVELLWARFWLCVFYAQGAIIPIVFFVSGAFLRLAMIELCVVICAMSSSYLSVYHRKHGVLVFPPIALIFIFLGVL
;
A
#
# COMPACT_ATOMS: atom_id res chain seq x y z
N MET A 1 19.34 -26.52 -6.66
CA MET A 1 19.49 -25.12 -6.19
C MET A 1 18.49 -24.26 -6.96
N ASN A 2 17.69 -23.40 -6.30
CA ASN A 2 16.67 -22.59 -6.99
C ASN A 2 17.33 -21.34 -7.62
N PRO A 3 17.44 -21.22 -8.96
CA PRO A 3 18.16 -20.12 -9.61
C PRO A 3 17.49 -18.77 -9.39
N TYR A 4 16.16 -18.72 -9.30
CA TYR A 4 15.40 -17.51 -9.02
C TYR A 4 15.73 -16.95 -7.64
N TRP A 5 16.00 -17.84 -6.69
CA TRP A 5 16.40 -17.42 -5.35
C TRP A 5 17.77 -16.76 -5.32
N THR A 6 18.71 -17.23 -6.14
CA THR A 6 20.03 -16.62 -6.27
C THR A 6 19.93 -15.19 -6.83
N ILE A 7 19.00 -14.94 -7.75
CA ILE A 7 18.73 -13.58 -8.28
C ILE A 7 18.18 -12.69 -7.17
N VAL A 8 17.16 -13.14 -6.43
CA VAL A 8 16.58 -12.38 -5.30
C VAL A 8 17.65 -12.09 -4.22
N GLN A 9 18.57 -13.03 -3.97
CA GLN A 9 19.68 -12.81 -3.05
C GLN A 9 20.69 -11.78 -3.57
N LYS A 10 21.02 -11.81 -4.87
CA LYS A 10 21.91 -10.82 -5.50
C LYS A 10 21.29 -9.42 -5.53
N GLU A 11 19.98 -9.32 -5.79
CA GLU A 11 19.22 -8.08 -5.68
C GLU A 11 19.33 -7.52 -4.25
N LYS A 12 19.17 -8.38 -3.24
CA LYS A 12 19.32 -7.99 -1.84
C LYS A 12 20.74 -7.57 -1.46
N GLN A 13 21.77 -8.26 -1.96
CA GLN A 13 23.17 -7.88 -1.71
C GLN A 13 23.51 -6.51 -2.30
N ARG A 14 22.82 -6.10 -3.37
CA ARG A 14 22.95 -4.78 -3.99
C ARG A 14 22.12 -3.71 -3.29
N SER A 15 21.05 -4.10 -2.59
CA SER A 15 20.26 -3.19 -1.77
C SER A 15 20.95 -2.93 -0.41
N PRO A 16 21.06 -1.68 0.05
CA PRO A 16 21.60 -1.38 1.38
C PRO A 16 20.79 -2.09 2.48
N ILE A 17 21.42 -2.36 3.63
CA ILE A 17 20.75 -2.90 4.83
C ILE A 17 19.53 -2.02 5.12
N SER A 18 18.34 -2.58 4.91
CA SER A 18 17.09 -1.84 5.06
C SER A 18 16.69 -1.85 6.53
N TRP A 19 16.97 -0.74 7.22
CA TRP A 19 16.43 -0.44 8.54
C TRP A 19 14.93 -0.08 8.50
N ALA A 20 14.35 0.04 7.31
CA ALA A 20 12.95 0.43 7.11
C ALA A 20 11.95 -0.37 7.97
N PRO A 21 12.07 -1.70 8.14
CA PRO A 21 11.13 -2.44 8.98
C PRO A 21 11.19 -2.03 10.46
N LEU A 22 12.39 -1.75 10.98
CA LEU A 22 12.57 -1.28 12.35
C LEU A 22 12.01 0.14 12.51
N ILE A 23 12.29 1.02 11.55
CA ILE A 23 11.80 2.40 11.55
C ILE A 23 10.27 2.41 11.52
N LEU A 24 9.64 1.61 10.64
CA LEU A 24 8.19 1.50 10.58
C LEU A 24 7.58 1.00 11.89
N PHE A 25 8.23 0.03 12.55
CA PHE A 25 7.80 -0.45 13.86
C PHE A 25 7.91 0.64 14.94
N VAL A 26 9.04 1.33 15.03
CA VAL A 26 9.24 2.44 15.98
C VAL A 26 8.21 3.54 15.73
N VAL A 27 7.99 3.91 14.46
CA VAL A 27 6.98 4.87 14.04
C VAL A 27 5.58 4.44 14.50
N ALA A 28 5.20 3.17 14.31
CA ALA A 28 3.90 2.68 14.76
C ALA A 28 3.74 2.74 16.28
N VAL A 29 4.78 2.38 17.05
CA VAL A 29 4.79 2.51 18.51
C VAL A 29 4.62 3.97 18.95
N CYS A 30 5.33 4.89 18.29
CA CYS A 30 5.25 6.33 18.57
C CYS A 30 3.89 6.92 18.18
N LEU A 31 3.26 6.46 17.09
CA LEU A 31 1.94 6.93 16.63
C LEU A 31 0.78 6.39 17.46
N ALA A 32 0.94 5.21 18.06
CA ALA A 32 -0.15 4.51 18.72
C ALA A 32 -0.89 5.33 19.81
N PRO A 33 -0.21 6.04 20.74
CA PRO A 33 -0.90 6.87 21.73
C PRO A 33 -1.74 7.99 21.11
N PHE A 34 -1.31 8.52 19.97
CA PHE A 34 -2.00 9.61 19.27
C PHE A 34 -3.15 9.11 18.40
N SER A 35 -3.04 7.87 17.91
CA SER A 35 -4.15 7.20 17.22
C SER A 35 -5.19 6.64 18.19
N ALA A 36 -4.85 6.50 19.48
CA ALA A 36 -5.73 5.92 20.50
C ALA A 36 -7.10 6.61 20.65
N PRO A 37 -7.22 7.96 20.60
CA PRO A 37 -8.53 8.62 20.67
C PRO A 37 -9.48 8.21 19.53
N ALA A 38 -8.93 7.93 18.34
CA ALA A 38 -9.70 7.52 17.16
C ALA A 38 -9.89 5.99 17.09
N LEU A 39 -8.83 5.21 17.34
CA LEU A 39 -8.84 3.76 17.23
C LEU A 39 -9.40 3.06 18.47
N LEU A 40 -9.24 3.64 19.65
CA LEU A 40 -9.55 3.05 20.95
C LEU A 40 -10.61 3.86 21.72
N HIS A 41 -11.40 4.68 21.04
CA HIS A 41 -12.50 5.43 21.66
C HIS A 41 -13.45 4.53 22.46
N PHE A 42 -13.61 3.29 22.00
CA PHE A 42 -14.48 2.30 22.63
C PHE A 42 -14.08 1.91 24.07
N LEU A 43 -12.84 2.18 24.48
CA LEU A 43 -12.38 1.95 25.86
C LEU A 43 -13.13 2.82 26.88
N LYS A 44 -13.83 3.87 26.44
CA LYS A 44 -14.67 4.72 27.30
C LYS A 44 -16.02 4.08 27.63
N TYR A 45 -16.44 3.04 26.91
CA TYR A 45 -17.74 2.40 27.12
C TYR A 45 -17.67 1.30 28.19
N PRO A 46 -18.80 0.99 28.86
CA PRO A 46 -18.86 -0.05 29.89
C PRO A 46 -18.48 -1.45 29.39
N ASN A 47 -18.77 -1.73 28.11
CA ASN A 47 -18.36 -2.96 27.43
C ASN A 47 -17.49 -2.61 26.22
N PRO A 48 -16.15 -2.67 26.34
CA PRO A 48 -15.25 -2.30 25.25
C PRO A 48 -15.10 -3.41 24.19
N LEU A 49 -15.62 -4.62 24.44
CA LEU A 49 -15.33 -5.80 23.64
C LEU A 49 -15.76 -5.69 22.17
N PRO A 50 -16.98 -5.23 21.82
CA PRO A 50 -17.36 -5.03 20.41
C PRO A 50 -16.42 -4.07 19.67
N GLY A 51 -15.88 -3.08 20.38
CA GLY A 51 -14.89 -2.15 19.83
C GLY A 51 -13.55 -2.83 19.55
N MET A 52 -13.11 -3.74 20.42
CA MET A 52 -11.90 -4.54 20.21
C MET A 52 -12.03 -5.51 19.04
N GLU A 53 -13.20 -6.14 18.87
CA GLU A 53 -13.49 -6.97 17.71
C GLU A 53 -13.42 -6.16 16.41
N GLY A 54 -14.06 -4.98 16.41
CA GLY A 54 -14.01 -4.06 15.28
C GLY A 54 -12.59 -3.58 14.95
N LEU A 55 -11.76 -3.33 15.97
CA LEU A 55 -10.35 -2.99 15.79
C LEU A 55 -9.55 -4.15 15.20
N ALA A 56 -9.72 -5.36 15.75
CA ALA A 56 -9.05 -6.57 15.27
C ALA A 56 -9.39 -6.85 13.80
N PHE A 57 -10.67 -6.69 13.43
CA PHE A 57 -11.12 -6.76 12.05
C PHE A 57 -10.41 -5.73 11.16
N ARG A 58 -10.45 -4.44 11.52
CA ARG A 58 -9.86 -3.36 10.69
C ARG A 58 -8.37 -3.53 10.49
N LEU A 59 -7.63 -3.82 11.56
CA LEU A 59 -6.17 -4.00 11.50
C LEU A 59 -5.79 -5.24 10.67
N SER A 60 -6.51 -6.35 10.86
CA SER A 60 -6.25 -7.58 10.10
C SER A 60 -6.69 -7.47 8.63
N ALA A 61 -7.79 -6.78 8.34
CA ALA A 61 -8.22 -6.49 6.99
C ALA A 61 -7.25 -5.54 6.27
N LEU A 62 -6.71 -4.53 6.97
CA LEU A 62 -5.72 -3.60 6.44
C LEU A 62 -4.43 -4.32 6.03
N ILE A 63 -3.86 -5.13 6.93
CA ILE A 63 -2.65 -5.89 6.60
C ILE A 63 -2.92 -6.93 5.52
N GLY A 64 -4.07 -7.61 5.58
CA GLY A 64 -4.47 -8.59 4.59
C GLY A 64 -4.62 -7.96 3.20
N ALA A 65 -5.25 -6.79 3.12
CA ALA A 65 -5.38 -6.00 1.91
C ALA A 65 -4.01 -5.59 1.35
N ALA A 66 -3.14 -5.05 2.21
CA ALA A 66 -1.80 -4.64 1.80
C ALA A 66 -1.00 -5.84 1.24
N VAL A 67 -1.08 -7.02 1.87
CA VAL A 67 -0.40 -8.24 1.41
C VAL A 67 -0.99 -8.75 0.10
N ALA A 68 -2.32 -8.73 -0.04
CA ALA A 68 -2.99 -9.12 -1.28
C ALA A 68 -2.57 -8.20 -2.45
N MET A 69 -2.49 -6.89 -2.22
CA MET A 69 -1.99 -5.92 -3.21
C MET A 69 -0.50 -6.12 -3.50
N TRP A 70 0.30 -6.46 -2.48
CA TRP A 70 1.71 -6.79 -2.70
C TRP A 70 1.87 -8.03 -3.57
N SER A 71 1.07 -9.08 -3.33
CA SER A 71 1.07 -10.28 -4.17
C SER A 71 0.63 -9.99 -5.60
N TYR A 72 -0.30 -9.04 -5.82
CA TYR A 72 -0.64 -8.54 -7.15
C TYR A 72 0.57 -7.90 -7.83
N GLN A 73 1.28 -7.00 -7.13
CA GLN A 73 2.48 -6.37 -7.69
C GLN A 73 3.56 -7.40 -8.04
N GLN A 74 3.79 -8.39 -7.16
CA GLN A 74 4.78 -9.45 -7.38
C GLN A 74 4.37 -10.41 -8.50
N ILE A 75 3.09 -10.75 -8.61
CA ILE A 75 2.64 -11.63 -9.68
C ILE A 75 2.63 -10.85 -10.97
N ILE A 76 1.89 -9.74 -11.07
CA ILE A 76 1.49 -9.07 -12.32
C ILE A 76 2.51 -8.04 -12.82
N ARG A 77 3.13 -7.27 -11.92
CA ARG A 77 3.93 -6.08 -12.28
C ARG A 77 5.43 -6.23 -11.99
N THR A 78 5.92 -7.45 -11.80
CA THR A 78 7.34 -7.65 -11.48
C THR A 78 8.21 -7.39 -12.72
N PRO A 79 9.29 -6.60 -12.60
CA PRO A 79 10.18 -6.27 -13.73
C PRO A 79 10.86 -7.52 -14.33
N GLU A 80 11.02 -8.57 -13.53
CA GLU A 80 11.55 -9.88 -13.95
C GLU A 80 10.70 -10.53 -15.06
N ARG A 81 9.44 -10.12 -15.23
CA ARG A 81 8.53 -10.67 -16.26
C ARG A 81 8.98 -10.44 -17.69
N ALA A 82 9.55 -9.28 -17.98
CA ALA A 82 10.07 -8.96 -19.31
C ALA A 82 11.15 -9.97 -19.75
N ILE A 83 11.86 -10.55 -18.77
CA ILE A 83 12.89 -11.57 -19.00
C ILE A 83 12.26 -12.98 -19.04
N LEU A 84 11.26 -13.23 -18.18
CA LEU A 84 10.58 -14.51 -18.07
C LEU A 84 9.78 -14.88 -19.32
N GLY A 85 9.28 -13.91 -20.09
CA GLY A 85 8.59 -14.18 -21.37
C GLY A 85 9.47 -14.80 -22.46
N LEU A 86 10.80 -14.67 -22.36
CA LEU A 86 11.75 -15.05 -23.40
C LEU A 86 12.53 -16.34 -23.09
N HIS A 87 12.37 -16.90 -21.88
CA HIS A 87 13.17 -18.04 -21.41
C HIS A 87 12.31 -19.12 -20.74
N PRO A 88 12.70 -20.41 -20.83
CA PRO A 88 11.99 -21.49 -20.16
C PRO A 88 11.98 -21.27 -18.63
N ILE A 89 10.79 -21.24 -18.04
CA ILE A 89 10.58 -21.03 -16.60
C ILE A 89 10.21 -22.36 -15.93
N GLN A 90 10.72 -22.62 -14.73
CA GLN A 90 10.20 -23.67 -13.84
C GLN A 90 9.16 -23.05 -12.87
N PRO A 91 7.83 -23.20 -13.11
CA PRO A 91 6.82 -22.38 -12.45
C PRO A 91 6.81 -22.52 -10.93
N LEU A 92 6.97 -23.74 -10.41
CA LEU A 92 6.96 -23.99 -8.96
C LEU A 92 8.17 -23.38 -8.24
N LEU A 93 9.34 -23.38 -8.88
CA LEU A 93 10.54 -22.76 -8.31
C LEU A 93 10.41 -21.24 -8.31
N TRP A 94 9.85 -20.67 -9.37
CA TRP A 94 9.55 -19.24 -9.47
C TRP A 94 8.53 -18.81 -8.42
N PHE A 95 7.39 -19.52 -8.32
CA PHE A 95 6.38 -19.28 -7.28
C PHE A 95 6.98 -19.34 -5.88
N SER A 96 7.79 -20.36 -5.59
CA SER A 96 8.46 -20.50 -4.30
C SER A 96 9.42 -19.34 -4.00
N ALA A 97 10.10 -18.80 -5.02
CA ALA A 97 10.99 -17.65 -4.85
C ALA A 97 10.19 -16.37 -4.57
N LEU A 98 9.12 -16.10 -5.33
CA LEU A 98 8.25 -14.94 -5.11
C LEU A 98 7.52 -14.99 -3.77
N PHE A 99 7.00 -16.16 -3.40
CA PHE A 99 6.31 -16.34 -2.13
C PHE A 99 7.27 -16.04 -0.96
N ARG A 100 8.51 -16.53 -1.03
CA ARG A 100 9.57 -16.20 -0.04
C ARG A 100 9.98 -14.74 -0.08
N LYS A 101 10.07 -14.11 -1.26
CA LYS A 101 10.33 -12.68 -1.42
C LYS A 101 9.24 -11.87 -0.72
N THR A 102 7.97 -12.24 -0.92
CA THR A 102 6.82 -11.60 -0.28
C THR A 102 6.84 -11.75 1.23
N ILE A 103 7.07 -12.97 1.75
CA ILE A 103 7.23 -13.19 3.20
C ILE A 103 8.32 -12.26 3.75
N ARG A 104 9.49 -12.22 3.11
CA ARG A 104 10.60 -11.38 3.58
C ARG A 104 10.37 -9.89 3.47
N SER A 105 9.54 -9.44 2.52
CA SER A 105 9.19 -8.03 2.39
C SER A 105 8.13 -7.59 3.39
N THR A 106 7.31 -8.53 3.88
CA THR A 106 6.10 -8.23 4.67
C THR A 106 6.09 -8.80 6.09
N TRP A 107 7.08 -9.62 6.48
CA TRP A 107 7.07 -10.34 7.78
C TRP A 107 7.00 -9.43 9.01
N THR A 108 7.45 -8.17 8.90
CA THR A 108 7.36 -7.22 10.01
C THR A 108 6.00 -6.55 10.12
N TRP A 109 5.19 -6.57 9.06
CA TRP A 109 3.92 -5.85 9.01
C TRP A 109 2.97 -6.27 10.13
N PRO A 110 2.82 -7.57 10.49
CA PRO A 110 1.95 -7.97 11.60
C PRO A 110 2.36 -7.30 12.91
N CYS A 111 3.67 -7.25 13.19
CA CYS A 111 4.21 -6.60 14.38
C CYS A 111 3.98 -5.09 14.34
N THR A 112 4.24 -4.44 13.20
CA THR A 112 4.03 -2.99 13.01
C THR A 112 2.57 -2.60 13.19
N VAL A 113 1.64 -3.35 12.59
CA VAL A 113 0.20 -3.07 12.69
C VAL A 113 -0.31 -3.36 14.11
N SER A 114 0.14 -4.45 14.73
CA SER A 114 -0.25 -4.77 16.11
C SER A 114 0.25 -3.73 17.12
N ALA A 115 1.41 -3.11 16.86
CA ALA A 115 1.95 -2.04 17.69
C ALA A 115 0.99 -0.84 17.79
N LEU A 116 0.14 -0.58 16.78
CA LEU A 116 -0.86 0.51 16.85
C LEU A 116 -1.85 0.35 18.00
N ALA A 117 -2.06 -0.87 18.48
CA ALA A 117 -2.99 -1.20 19.54
C ALA A 117 -2.30 -1.49 20.88
N TRP A 118 -1.01 -1.19 21.04
CA TRP A 118 -0.30 -1.33 22.32
C TRP A 118 -0.94 -0.57 23.50
N PRO A 119 -1.68 0.55 23.34
CA PRO A 119 -2.34 1.19 24.48
C PRO A 119 -3.41 0.32 25.15
N LEU A 120 -3.89 -0.75 24.51
CA LEU A 120 -4.72 -1.77 25.16
C LEU A 120 -4.01 -2.41 26.37
N ILE A 121 -2.70 -2.61 26.27
CA ILE A 121 -1.89 -3.12 27.38
C ILE A 121 -1.88 -2.12 28.53
N GLN A 122 -1.74 -0.82 28.23
CA GLN A 122 -1.75 0.24 29.24
C GLN A 122 -3.11 0.32 29.96
N ALA A 123 -4.19 0.02 29.25
CA ALA A 123 -5.55 -0.05 29.79
C ALA A 123 -5.87 -1.38 30.50
N GLY A 124 -4.92 -2.32 30.60
CA GLY A 124 -5.08 -3.60 31.31
C GLY A 124 -5.62 -4.77 30.47
N PHE A 125 -5.91 -4.56 29.18
CA PHE A 125 -6.49 -5.57 28.28
C PHE A 125 -5.41 -6.43 27.58
N VAL A 126 -4.61 -7.12 28.38
CA VAL A 126 -3.45 -7.89 27.89
C VAL A 126 -3.85 -9.11 27.06
N LYS A 127 -4.91 -9.82 27.47
CA LYS A 127 -5.38 -11.05 26.78
C LYS A 127 -5.98 -10.69 25.42
N GLU A 128 -6.76 -9.63 25.39
CA GLU A 128 -7.43 -9.08 24.22
C GLU A 128 -6.40 -8.54 23.21
N TYR A 129 -5.36 -7.84 23.69
CA TYR A 129 -4.23 -7.44 22.87
C TYR A 129 -3.51 -8.65 22.25
N GLY A 130 -3.25 -9.70 23.03
CA GLY A 130 -2.64 -10.94 22.53
C GLY A 130 -3.48 -11.63 21.45
N LEU A 131 -4.79 -11.70 21.66
CA LEU A 131 -5.73 -12.30 20.70
C LEU A 131 -5.85 -11.46 19.42
N MET A 132 -5.88 -10.14 19.53
CA MET A 132 -5.84 -9.23 18.39
C MET A 132 -4.54 -9.38 17.59
N CYS A 133 -3.36 -9.48 18.25
CA CYS A 133 -2.09 -9.76 17.58
C CYS A 133 -2.16 -11.07 16.76
N LEU A 134 -2.79 -12.11 17.34
CA LEU A 134 -3.00 -13.38 16.67
C LEU A 134 -3.92 -13.25 15.46
N ILE A 135 -5.03 -12.51 15.58
CA ILE A 135 -5.97 -12.25 14.46
C ILE A 135 -5.24 -11.50 13.32
N VAL A 136 -4.43 -10.48 13.64
CA VAL A 136 -3.61 -9.74 12.65
C VAL A 136 -2.62 -10.67 11.95
N LEU A 137 -1.96 -11.57 12.69
CA LEU A 137 -1.06 -12.58 12.12
C LEU A 137 -1.81 -13.55 11.20
N ILE A 138 -2.99 -14.03 11.62
CA ILE A 138 -3.84 -14.91 10.82
C ILE A 138 -4.26 -14.21 9.53
N GLY A 139 -4.64 -12.93 9.57
CA GLY A 139 -4.96 -12.14 8.39
C GLY A 139 -3.80 -12.01 7.42
N TRP A 140 -2.59 -11.75 7.93
CA TRP A 140 -1.37 -11.72 7.13
C TRP A 140 -1.07 -13.06 6.44
N ILE A 141 -1.08 -14.17 7.18
CA ILE A 141 -0.84 -15.51 6.61
C ILE A 141 -1.92 -15.85 5.58
N SER A 142 -3.18 -15.55 5.89
CA SER A 142 -4.30 -15.94 5.05
C SER A 142 -4.27 -15.24 3.70
N MET A 143 -4.06 -13.91 3.71
CA MET A 143 -4.01 -13.14 2.47
C MET A 143 -2.72 -13.32 1.67
N LEU A 144 -1.63 -13.72 2.34
CA LEU A 144 -0.44 -14.18 1.62
C LEU A 144 -0.77 -15.37 0.70
N CYS A 145 -1.61 -16.31 1.13
CA CYS A 145 -1.97 -17.47 0.31
C CYS A 145 -3.13 -17.16 -0.66
N ILE A 146 -4.17 -16.50 -0.17
CA ILE A 146 -5.38 -16.19 -0.95
C ILE A 146 -5.05 -15.19 -2.07
N GLY A 147 -4.23 -14.17 -1.81
CA GLY A 147 -3.83 -13.21 -2.84
C GLY A 147 -3.19 -13.89 -4.05
N TYR A 148 -2.23 -14.80 -3.82
CA TYR A 148 -1.62 -15.57 -4.92
C TYR A 148 -2.63 -16.45 -5.66
N ALA A 149 -3.56 -17.09 -4.94
CA ALA A 149 -4.58 -17.93 -5.55
C ALA A 149 -5.55 -17.12 -6.44
N VAL A 150 -6.01 -15.96 -5.95
CA VAL A 150 -6.93 -15.08 -6.67
C VAL A 150 -6.26 -14.49 -7.91
N HIS A 151 -5.04 -13.97 -7.80
CA HIS A 151 -4.33 -13.34 -8.91
C HIS A 151 -3.87 -14.33 -9.99
N LEU A 152 -3.57 -15.59 -9.63
CA LEU A 152 -3.35 -16.64 -10.63
C LEU A 152 -4.67 -17.20 -11.17
N GLY A 153 -5.70 -17.22 -10.33
CA GLY A 153 -7.05 -17.64 -10.69
C GLY A 153 -7.72 -16.71 -11.69
N SER A 154 -7.42 -15.42 -11.67
CA SER A 154 -7.96 -14.45 -12.64
C SER A 154 -7.59 -14.80 -14.07
N VAL A 155 -6.42 -15.40 -14.30
CA VAL A 155 -5.97 -15.89 -15.61
C VAL A 155 -6.84 -17.06 -16.08
N TRP A 156 -7.19 -17.97 -15.16
CA TRP A 156 -8.10 -19.07 -15.45
C TRP A 156 -9.51 -18.56 -15.75
N VAL A 157 -10.02 -17.60 -14.95
CA VAL A 157 -11.31 -16.95 -15.16
C VAL A 157 -11.36 -16.25 -16.53
N ALA A 158 -10.33 -15.51 -16.90
CA ALA A 158 -10.21 -14.81 -18.18
C ALA A 158 -10.35 -15.74 -19.40
N ARG A 159 -9.89 -16.99 -19.27
CA ARG A 159 -9.86 -17.97 -20.36
C ARG A 159 -10.98 -19.01 -20.29
N SER A 160 -11.82 -18.95 -19.26
CA SER A 160 -12.84 -19.96 -19.02
C SER A 160 -14.14 -19.56 -19.72
N PRO A 161 -14.71 -20.44 -20.58
CA PRO A 161 -16.00 -20.19 -21.24
C PRO A 161 -17.14 -19.89 -20.26
N HIS A 162 -17.07 -20.46 -19.05
CA HIS A 162 -18.09 -20.32 -18.01
C HIS A 162 -18.19 -18.90 -17.44
N TRP A 163 -17.11 -18.12 -17.52
CA TRP A 163 -17.05 -16.77 -16.95
C TRP A 163 -17.16 -15.67 -18.01
N GLU A 164 -17.32 -16.04 -19.28
CA GLU A 164 -17.39 -15.09 -20.39
C GLU A 164 -18.54 -14.10 -20.24
N SER A 165 -19.75 -14.59 -19.94
CA SER A 165 -20.93 -13.75 -19.77
C SER A 165 -20.77 -12.77 -18.60
N THR A 166 -20.24 -13.25 -17.47
CA THR A 166 -19.97 -12.42 -16.29
C THR A 166 -18.92 -11.36 -16.60
N LEU A 167 -17.82 -11.73 -17.26
CA LEU A 167 -16.77 -10.79 -17.65
C LEU A 167 -17.27 -9.80 -18.69
N ASP A 168 -18.07 -10.22 -19.67
CA ASP A 168 -18.68 -9.33 -20.67
C ASP A 168 -19.61 -8.30 -20.03
N MET A 169 -20.33 -8.68 -18.97
CA MET A 169 -21.20 -7.77 -18.24
C MET A 169 -20.42 -6.68 -17.50
N ILE A 170 -19.23 -6.99 -16.97
CA ILE A 170 -18.47 -6.07 -16.10
C ILE A 170 -17.28 -5.39 -16.79
N ARG A 171 -16.74 -5.93 -17.90
CA ARG A 171 -15.50 -5.43 -18.52
C ARG A 171 -15.63 -4.07 -19.19
N GLY A 172 -16.86 -3.64 -19.49
CA GLY A 172 -17.12 -2.49 -20.34
C GLY A 172 -16.43 -2.66 -21.70
N ASN A 173 -15.58 -1.71 -22.09
CA ASN A 173 -14.82 -1.76 -23.34
C ASN A 173 -13.48 -2.51 -23.22
N ASN A 174 -13.10 -2.97 -22.03
CA ASN A 174 -11.82 -3.65 -21.85
C ASN A 174 -11.87 -5.08 -22.44
N PRO A 175 -10.73 -5.62 -22.91
CA PRO A 175 -10.58 -7.05 -23.13
C PRO A 175 -10.91 -7.85 -21.87
N ARG A 176 -11.48 -9.06 -22.04
CA ARG A 176 -11.90 -9.93 -20.92
C ARG A 176 -10.72 -10.23 -19.99
N GLU A 177 -9.55 -10.43 -20.57
CA GLU A 177 -8.35 -10.75 -19.82
C GLU A 177 -7.87 -9.57 -18.95
N GLN A 178 -7.93 -8.35 -19.49
CA GLN A 178 -7.58 -7.14 -18.75
C GLN A 178 -8.58 -6.90 -17.61
N ALA A 179 -9.88 -7.07 -17.87
CA ALA A 179 -10.92 -6.95 -16.84
C ALA A 179 -10.69 -7.92 -15.68
N ALA A 180 -10.36 -9.19 -15.97
CA ALA A 180 -10.08 -10.18 -14.94
C ALA A 180 -8.92 -9.75 -14.01
N PHE A 181 -7.87 -9.12 -14.55
CA PHE A 181 -6.77 -8.59 -13.73
C PHE A 181 -7.14 -7.33 -12.94
N ILE A 182 -7.94 -6.43 -13.52
CA ILE A 182 -8.40 -5.21 -12.83
C ILE A 182 -9.27 -5.56 -11.61
N TYR A 183 -10.13 -6.57 -11.72
CA TYR A 183 -11.05 -6.95 -10.64
C TYR A 183 -10.46 -7.93 -9.63
N ALA A 184 -9.37 -8.63 -9.94
CA ALA A 184 -8.74 -9.59 -9.03
C ALA A 184 -8.37 -9.00 -7.65
N PRO A 185 -7.78 -7.79 -7.54
CA PRO A 185 -7.61 -7.10 -6.27
C PRO A 185 -8.90 -6.94 -5.47
N GLY A 186 -9.99 -6.47 -6.09
CA GLY A 186 -11.27 -6.29 -5.43
C GLY A 186 -11.82 -7.62 -4.89
N PHE A 187 -11.70 -8.69 -5.66
CA PHE A 187 -12.10 -10.03 -5.23
C PHE A 187 -11.26 -10.51 -4.04
N ALA A 188 -9.93 -10.35 -4.08
CA ALA A 188 -9.06 -10.67 -2.96
C ALA A 188 -9.43 -9.89 -1.68
N LEU A 189 -9.77 -8.61 -1.81
CA LEU A 189 -10.23 -7.77 -0.70
C LEU A 189 -11.58 -8.22 -0.15
N PHE A 190 -12.51 -8.63 -1.01
CA PHE A 190 -13.80 -9.16 -0.59
C PHE A 190 -13.64 -10.44 0.26
N PHE A 191 -12.83 -11.40 -0.21
CA PHE A 191 -12.52 -12.61 0.58
C PHE A 191 -11.76 -12.27 1.87
N CYS A 192 -10.86 -11.28 1.83
CA CYS A 192 -10.19 -10.77 3.02
C CYS A 192 -11.20 -10.30 4.07
N GLY A 193 -12.12 -9.42 3.68
CA GLY A 193 -13.16 -8.90 4.57
C GLY A 193 -14.02 -10.02 5.16
N MET A 194 -14.54 -10.92 4.33
CA MET A 194 -15.39 -12.02 4.82
C MET A 194 -14.68 -12.92 5.82
N ILE A 195 -13.45 -13.34 5.50
CA ILE A 195 -12.69 -14.27 6.33
C ILE A 195 -12.25 -13.61 7.63
N MET A 196 -11.80 -12.36 7.57
CA MET A 196 -11.38 -11.62 8.77
C MET A 196 -12.55 -11.23 9.66
N MET A 197 -13.74 -11.01 9.10
CA MET A 197 -14.95 -10.76 9.87
C MET A 197 -15.34 -11.98 10.72
N LEU A 198 -15.29 -13.19 10.14
CA LEU A 198 -15.52 -14.44 10.87
C LEU A 198 -14.49 -14.65 11.98
N CYS A 199 -13.22 -14.33 11.70
CA CYS A 199 -12.13 -14.42 12.66
C CYS A 199 -12.29 -13.42 13.82
N SER A 200 -12.67 -12.17 13.53
CA SER A 200 -12.86 -11.14 14.56
C SER A 200 -14.06 -11.43 15.47
N PHE A 201 -15.17 -11.95 14.93
CA PHE A 201 -16.34 -12.33 15.74
C PHE A 201 -16.10 -13.53 16.65
N SER A 202 -15.04 -14.31 16.40
CA SER A 202 -14.66 -15.40 17.30
C SER A 202 -13.96 -14.90 18.58
N MET A 203 -13.57 -13.63 18.63
CA MET A 203 -12.78 -13.06 19.72
C MET A 203 -13.50 -13.15 21.06
N ASP A 204 -14.76 -12.70 21.15
CA ASP A 204 -15.57 -12.82 22.37
C ASP A 204 -15.71 -14.28 22.81
N GLY A 205 -16.09 -15.18 21.90
CA GLY A 205 -16.23 -16.61 22.20
C GLY A 205 -14.93 -17.24 22.71
N VAL A 206 -13.77 -16.87 22.17
CA VAL A 206 -12.46 -17.35 22.65
C VAL A 206 -12.16 -16.81 24.05
N LEU A 207 -12.44 -15.54 24.32
CA LEU A 207 -12.24 -14.93 25.64
C LEU A 207 -13.16 -15.55 26.71
N GLN A 208 -14.38 -15.93 26.32
CA GLN A 208 -15.31 -16.67 27.17
C GLN A 208 -14.96 -18.17 27.32
N GLY A 209 -13.94 -18.66 26.62
CA GLY A 209 -13.50 -20.05 26.68
C GLY A 209 -14.39 -21.04 25.93
N TYR A 210 -15.19 -20.57 24.95
CA TYR A 210 -16.05 -21.41 24.12
C TYR A 210 -15.23 -22.14 23.04
N PRO A 211 -15.05 -23.49 23.13
CA PRO A 211 -14.12 -24.20 22.23
C PRO A 211 -14.44 -24.08 20.73
N PRO A 212 -15.70 -24.06 20.28
CA PRO A 212 -16.01 -23.85 18.87
C PRO A 212 -15.56 -22.48 18.32
N ALA A 213 -15.43 -21.45 19.17
CA ALA A 213 -14.89 -20.16 18.74
C ALA A 213 -13.41 -20.27 18.35
N ILE A 214 -12.64 -21.15 18.99
CA ILE A 214 -11.23 -21.42 18.62
C ILE A 214 -11.16 -22.01 17.20
N ALA A 215 -12.09 -22.90 16.86
CA ALA A 215 -12.15 -23.45 15.50
C ALA A 215 -12.45 -22.34 14.47
N LEU A 216 -13.36 -21.42 14.78
CA LEU A 216 -13.69 -20.28 13.92
C LEU A 216 -12.52 -19.30 13.77
N LEU A 217 -11.76 -19.06 14.85
CA LEU A 217 -10.54 -18.23 14.83
C LEU A 217 -9.51 -18.75 13.82
N PHE A 218 -9.33 -20.08 13.75
CA PHE A 218 -8.33 -20.71 12.87
C PHE A 218 -8.87 -21.15 11.50
N ALA A 219 -10.19 -21.08 11.27
CA ALA A 219 -10.79 -21.38 9.96
C ALA A 219 -10.14 -20.63 8.77
N PRO A 220 -9.76 -19.33 8.89
CA PRO A 220 -9.00 -18.63 7.86
C PRO A 220 -7.73 -19.34 7.41
N LEU A 221 -6.99 -19.98 8.32
CA LEU A 221 -5.77 -20.71 7.98
C LEU A 221 -6.05 -21.96 7.16
N GLY A 222 -7.18 -22.63 7.40
CA GLY A 222 -7.65 -23.75 6.58
C GLY A 222 -7.94 -23.29 5.15
N VAL A 223 -8.65 -22.16 4.98
CA VAL A 223 -8.91 -21.56 3.67
C VAL A 223 -7.60 -21.12 3.00
N ALA A 224 -6.68 -20.53 3.77
CA ALA A 224 -5.36 -20.13 3.29
C ALA A 224 -4.55 -21.31 2.78
N PHE A 225 -4.58 -22.44 3.48
CA PHE A 225 -3.89 -23.65 3.06
C PHE A 225 -4.47 -24.19 1.74
N ALA A 226 -5.80 -24.27 1.63
CA ALA A 226 -6.47 -24.68 0.40
C ALA A 226 -6.13 -23.73 -0.76
N ALA A 227 -6.14 -22.41 -0.51
CA ALA A 227 -5.75 -21.40 -1.48
C ALA A 227 -4.28 -21.54 -1.91
N PHE A 228 -3.36 -21.83 -0.98
CA PHE A 228 -1.95 -22.07 -1.30
C PHE A 228 -1.76 -23.28 -2.21
N VAL A 229 -2.45 -24.39 -1.93
CA VAL A 229 -2.43 -25.59 -2.79
C VAL A 229 -3.00 -25.26 -4.18
N ALA A 230 -4.11 -24.54 -4.24
CA ALA A 230 -4.71 -24.09 -5.49
C ALA A 230 -3.76 -23.18 -6.29
N ALA A 231 -3.12 -22.20 -5.63
CA ALA A 231 -2.16 -21.29 -6.24
C ALA A 231 -0.97 -22.04 -6.86
N ARG A 232 -0.43 -23.05 -6.16
CA ARG A 232 0.65 -23.89 -6.69
C ARG A 232 0.23 -24.65 -7.95
N LYS A 233 -0.99 -25.20 -7.96
CA LYS A 233 -1.53 -25.91 -9.13
C LYS A 233 -1.78 -24.95 -10.28
N LEU A 234 -2.40 -23.81 -10.02
CA LEU A 234 -2.68 -22.78 -11.02
C LEU A 234 -1.39 -22.21 -11.63
N CYS A 235 -0.33 -22.06 -10.83
CA CYS A 235 0.96 -21.57 -11.32
C CYS A 235 1.54 -22.45 -12.44
N LEU A 236 1.37 -23.78 -12.36
CA LEU A 236 1.85 -24.70 -13.41
C LEU A 236 1.19 -24.45 -14.76
N THR A 237 -0.10 -24.12 -14.77
CA THR A 237 -0.90 -24.02 -16.00
C THR A 237 -1.11 -22.58 -16.48
N GLN A 238 -1.12 -21.62 -15.56
CA GLN A 238 -1.54 -20.24 -15.83
C GLN A 238 -0.38 -19.24 -15.88
N LEU A 239 0.82 -19.59 -15.41
CA LEU A 239 1.93 -18.64 -15.37
C LEU A 239 2.36 -18.16 -16.77
N VAL A 240 2.56 -19.08 -17.71
CA VAL A 240 2.98 -18.73 -19.08
C VAL A 240 1.89 -17.96 -19.84
N PRO A 241 0.62 -18.41 -19.84
CA PRO A 241 -0.47 -17.62 -20.43
C PRO A 241 -0.62 -16.22 -19.83
N ALA A 242 -0.47 -16.08 -18.51
CA ALA A 242 -0.55 -14.79 -17.85
C ALA A 242 0.51 -13.81 -18.37
N SER A 243 1.73 -14.27 -18.58
CA SER A 243 2.82 -13.45 -19.12
C SER A 243 2.53 -13.01 -20.56
N ALA A 244 2.00 -13.90 -21.40
CA ALA A 244 1.67 -13.58 -22.79
C ALA A 244 0.53 -12.55 -22.88
N ILE A 245 -0.56 -12.78 -22.14
CA ILE A 245 -1.70 -11.86 -22.07
C ILE A 245 -1.24 -10.48 -21.58
N LEU A 246 -0.43 -10.43 -20.53
CA LEU A 246 0.01 -9.15 -19.96
C LEU A 246 1.00 -8.43 -20.88
N ALA A 247 1.87 -9.14 -21.60
CA ALA A 247 2.70 -8.54 -22.65
C ALA A 247 1.86 -7.96 -23.79
N GLU A 248 0.74 -8.59 -24.16
CA GLU A 248 -0.18 -8.06 -25.15
C GLU A 248 -0.95 -6.83 -24.64
N VAL A 249 -1.40 -6.85 -23.37
CA VAL A 249 -2.01 -5.69 -22.73
C VAL A 249 -1.00 -4.54 -22.69
N ASP A 250 0.24 -4.79 -22.23
CA ASP A 250 1.29 -3.77 -22.17
C ASP A 250 1.64 -3.24 -23.58
N ALA A 251 1.66 -4.08 -24.61
CA ALA A 251 1.90 -3.66 -25.98
C ALA A 251 0.75 -2.79 -26.54
N ARG A 252 -0.51 -3.17 -26.29
CA ARG A 252 -1.68 -2.36 -26.68
C ARG A 252 -1.71 -1.03 -25.95
N TRP A 253 -1.35 -1.02 -24.67
CA TRP A 253 -1.23 0.21 -23.89
C TRP A 253 -0.04 1.06 -24.33
N ALA A 254 1.09 0.48 -24.73
CA ALA A 254 2.21 1.24 -25.28
C ALA A 254 1.81 1.95 -26.60
N VAL A 255 1.05 1.27 -27.47
CA VAL A 255 0.52 1.87 -28.71
C VAL A 255 -0.51 2.97 -28.42
N LEU A 256 -1.34 2.80 -27.38
CA LEU A 256 -2.26 3.84 -26.93
C LEU A 256 -1.53 4.99 -26.23
N GLU A 257 -0.45 4.72 -25.49
CA GLU A 257 0.41 5.74 -24.88
C GLU A 257 1.16 6.53 -25.94
N GLU A 258 1.60 5.92 -27.06
CA GLU A 258 2.14 6.62 -28.23
C GLU A 258 1.10 7.55 -28.88
N GLY A 259 -0.20 7.21 -28.81
CA GLY A 259 -1.29 8.10 -29.23
C GLY A 259 -1.76 9.10 -28.17
N GLN A 260 -1.57 8.78 -26.88
CA GLN A 260 -1.85 9.63 -25.72
C GLN A 260 -0.65 10.47 -25.28
N GLU A 261 0.46 10.49 -26.02
CA GLU A 261 1.53 11.49 -25.79
C GLU A 261 0.98 12.93 -25.93
N GLU A 262 -0.22 13.10 -26.51
CA GLU A 262 -0.99 14.34 -26.57
C GLU A 262 -1.99 14.56 -25.40
N GLU A 263 -2.31 13.55 -24.57
CA GLU A 263 -3.20 13.71 -23.41
C GLU A 263 -2.40 13.92 -22.12
N GLU A 264 -2.38 15.18 -21.67
CA GLU A 264 -1.64 15.70 -20.51
C GLU A 264 -1.70 14.79 -19.27
N VAL A 265 -0.54 14.39 -18.73
CA VAL A 265 -0.48 13.73 -17.40
C VAL A 265 -0.97 14.71 -16.32
N TYR A 266 -1.56 14.17 -15.25
CA TYR A 266 -2.06 14.96 -14.12
C TYR A 266 -1.02 15.97 -13.61
N LEU A 267 -1.40 17.26 -13.66
CA LEU A 267 -0.61 18.46 -13.30
C LEU A 267 0.51 18.86 -14.28
N GLU A 268 0.59 18.30 -15.48
CA GLU A 268 1.59 18.73 -16.47
C GLU A 268 1.50 20.22 -16.82
N TRP A 269 0.29 20.78 -16.83
CA TRP A 269 0.04 22.22 -17.03
C TRP A 269 0.76 23.12 -16.01
N LEU A 270 1.12 22.60 -14.82
CA LEU A 270 1.91 23.33 -13.81
C LEU A 270 3.41 23.36 -14.12
N ALA A 271 3.87 22.56 -15.08
CA ALA A 271 5.27 22.40 -15.43
C ALA A 271 5.64 23.07 -16.77
N ASN A 272 4.83 24.02 -17.25
CA ASN A 272 5.13 24.80 -18.44
C ASN A 272 6.56 25.36 -18.38
N ASP A 273 7.36 25.03 -19.40
CA ASP A 273 8.78 25.38 -19.55
C ASP A 273 9.75 24.86 -18.47
N ARG A 274 9.33 23.92 -17.61
CA ARG A 274 10.16 23.32 -16.54
C ARG A 274 10.35 21.82 -16.76
N ARG A 275 11.39 21.46 -17.52
CA ARG A 275 11.67 20.07 -17.95
C ARG A 275 11.84 19.10 -16.77
N GLU A 276 12.50 19.53 -15.72
CA GLU A 276 12.81 18.71 -14.54
C GLU A 276 11.55 18.43 -13.71
N LEU A 277 10.68 19.44 -13.57
CA LEU A 277 9.39 19.31 -12.89
C LEU A 277 8.44 18.43 -13.69
N LEU A 278 8.37 18.63 -15.01
CA LEU A 278 7.56 17.80 -15.90
C LEU A 278 7.97 16.33 -15.79
N ARG A 279 9.28 16.06 -15.84
CA ARG A 279 9.83 14.71 -15.64
C ARG A 279 9.45 14.15 -14.26
N ALA A 280 9.61 14.94 -13.19
CA ALA A 280 9.29 14.50 -11.83
C ALA A 280 7.79 14.18 -11.66
N LEU A 281 6.89 14.97 -12.25
CA LEU A 281 5.44 14.74 -12.25
C LEU A 281 5.07 13.49 -13.05
N ARG A 282 5.62 13.33 -14.26
CA ARG A 282 5.40 12.13 -15.10
C ARG A 282 5.86 10.86 -14.40
N GLN A 283 7.08 10.86 -13.86
CA GLN A 283 7.63 9.70 -13.16
C GLN A 283 6.91 9.44 -11.84
N GLY A 284 6.58 10.47 -11.07
CA GLY A 284 5.77 10.36 -9.86
C GLY A 284 4.41 9.71 -10.14
N TRP A 285 3.73 10.14 -11.20
CA TRP A 285 2.44 9.58 -11.60
C TRP A 285 2.53 8.15 -12.13
N ARG A 286 3.53 7.84 -12.96
CA ARG A 286 3.69 6.52 -13.58
C ARG A 286 4.20 5.48 -12.58
N ASP A 287 5.30 5.78 -11.87
CA ASP A 287 5.98 4.82 -11.01
C ASP A 287 5.40 4.75 -9.59
N LEU A 288 4.73 5.82 -9.14
CA LEU A 288 4.24 5.96 -7.78
C LEU A 288 2.75 6.28 -7.71
N ARG A 289 1.94 6.02 -8.75
CA ARG A 289 0.50 6.33 -8.83
C ARG A 289 -0.33 6.04 -7.56
N VAL A 290 0.00 4.94 -6.87
CA VAL A 290 -0.67 4.53 -5.62
C VAL A 290 -0.51 5.59 -4.52
N TRP A 291 0.60 6.32 -4.50
CA TRP A 291 0.88 7.37 -3.52
C TRP A 291 -0.01 8.61 -3.74
N PRO A 292 -0.04 9.29 -4.92
CA PRO A 292 -0.99 10.37 -5.17
C PRO A 292 -2.45 9.96 -4.94
N MET A 293 -2.86 8.77 -5.41
CA MET A 293 -4.22 8.29 -5.17
C MET A 293 -4.50 8.09 -3.67
N GLY A 294 -3.54 7.58 -2.91
CA GLY A 294 -3.65 7.46 -1.45
C GLY A 294 -3.76 8.82 -0.74
N ILE A 295 -2.99 9.81 -1.19
CA ILE A 295 -3.08 11.20 -0.69
C ILE A 295 -4.47 11.78 -0.97
N TRP A 296 -5.01 11.57 -2.17
CA TRP A 296 -6.35 12.07 -2.52
C TRP A 296 -7.45 11.34 -1.76
N ALA A 297 -7.31 10.04 -1.54
CA ALA A 297 -8.24 9.29 -0.69
C ALA A 297 -8.24 9.84 0.75
N LEU A 298 -7.07 10.19 1.29
CA LEU A 298 -6.97 10.89 2.58
C LEU A 298 -7.61 12.28 2.52
N GLY A 299 -7.47 13.02 1.42
CA GLY A 299 -8.20 14.27 1.19
C GLY A 299 -9.72 14.10 1.15
N LEU A 300 -10.21 13.02 0.55
CA LEU A 300 -11.63 12.68 0.56
C LEU A 300 -12.10 12.32 1.97
N PHE A 301 -11.33 11.53 2.73
CA PHE A 301 -11.66 11.24 4.13
C PHE A 301 -11.61 12.48 5.00
N ALA A 302 -10.67 13.39 4.75
CA ALA A 302 -10.62 14.68 5.38
C ALA A 302 -11.87 15.52 5.10
N PHE A 303 -12.30 15.58 3.83
CA PHE A 303 -13.53 16.26 3.42
C PHE A 303 -14.76 15.65 4.09
N VAL A 304 -14.91 14.32 4.06
CA VAL A 304 -16.05 13.62 4.68
C VAL A 304 -16.08 13.86 6.19
N SER A 305 -14.93 13.81 6.86
CA SER A 305 -14.83 14.06 8.30
C SER A 305 -15.24 15.50 8.65
N GLY A 306 -14.74 16.47 7.89
CA GLY A 306 -15.11 17.88 8.03
C GLY A 306 -16.60 18.12 7.78
N TRP A 307 -17.16 17.47 6.76
CA TRP A 307 -18.59 17.50 6.45
C TRP A 307 -19.45 16.96 7.60
N THR A 308 -18.98 15.89 8.27
CA THR A 308 -19.67 15.31 9.44
C THR A 308 -19.50 16.09 10.74
N GLY A 309 -18.77 17.22 10.71
CA GLY A 309 -18.51 18.06 11.87
C GLY A 309 -17.34 17.61 12.76
N ASP A 310 -16.58 16.60 12.32
CA ASP A 310 -15.39 16.10 13.03
C ASP A 310 -14.12 16.75 12.47
N LEU A 311 -13.87 17.98 12.90
CA LEU A 311 -12.76 18.79 12.42
C LEU A 311 -11.39 18.19 12.80
N GLU A 312 -11.28 17.52 13.95
CA GLU A 312 -10.02 16.92 14.41
C GLU A 312 -9.59 15.77 13.50
N ASN A 313 -10.52 14.87 13.16
CA ASN A 313 -10.24 13.81 12.20
C ASN A 313 -9.98 14.35 10.78
N ALA A 314 -10.67 15.42 10.39
CA ALA A 314 -10.39 16.09 9.12
C ALA A 314 -8.93 16.57 9.04
N LEU A 315 -8.50 17.36 10.03
CA LEU A 315 -7.14 17.90 10.12
C LEU A 315 -6.08 16.79 10.21
N LEU A 316 -6.36 15.70 10.93
CA LEU A 316 -5.49 14.53 10.98
C LEU A 316 -5.30 13.90 9.60
N PHE A 317 -6.38 13.69 8.84
CA PHE A 317 -6.28 13.10 7.50
C PHE A 317 -5.55 14.01 6.51
N ALA A 318 -5.76 15.33 6.55
CA ALA A 318 -4.96 16.26 5.74
C ALA A 318 -3.49 16.27 6.16
N SER A 319 -3.19 16.22 7.46
CA SER A 319 -1.81 16.19 7.95
C SER A 319 -1.09 14.92 7.47
N ILE A 320 -1.72 13.75 7.63
CA ILE A 320 -1.15 12.48 7.17
C ILE A 320 -1.00 12.47 5.65
N GLY A 321 -2.01 12.92 4.90
CA GLY A 321 -1.98 12.94 3.44
C GLY A 321 -0.97 13.94 2.88
N GLY A 322 -0.98 15.18 3.37
CA GLY A 322 -0.10 16.24 2.91
C GLY A 322 1.35 16.01 3.30
N ILE A 323 1.62 15.88 4.60
CA ILE A 323 2.99 15.74 5.13
C ILE A 323 3.56 14.35 4.80
N GLY A 324 2.76 13.30 4.97
CA GLY A 324 3.16 11.93 4.59
C GLY A 324 3.39 11.80 3.08
N GLY A 325 2.60 12.53 2.28
CA GLY A 325 2.74 12.61 0.82
C GLY A 325 4.08 13.16 0.34
N CYS A 326 4.75 14.00 1.14
CA CYS A 326 6.10 14.48 0.84
C CYS A 326 7.13 13.34 0.75
N THR A 327 6.84 12.14 1.24
CA THR A 327 7.73 10.96 1.12
C THR A 327 7.99 10.57 -0.35
N ILE A 328 7.11 10.98 -1.27
CA ILE A 328 7.19 10.66 -2.70
C ILE A 328 8.54 11.06 -3.30
N ALA A 329 9.08 12.25 -3.01
CA ALA A 329 10.36 12.66 -3.62
C ALA A 329 11.52 11.73 -3.25
N VAL A 330 11.57 11.27 -2.01
CA VAL A 330 12.63 10.35 -1.56
C VAL A 330 12.46 8.95 -2.14
N VAL A 331 11.22 8.46 -2.23
CA VAL A 331 10.92 7.16 -2.85
C VAL A 331 11.21 7.19 -4.35
N LEU A 332 10.87 8.30 -5.02
CA LEU A 332 11.17 8.52 -6.43
C LEU A 332 12.68 8.49 -6.69
N ALA A 333 13.46 9.09 -5.79
CA ALA A 333 14.91 9.07 -5.89
C ALA A 333 15.51 7.66 -5.83
N GLN A 334 14.93 6.73 -5.06
CA GLN A 334 15.40 5.35 -5.02
C GLN A 334 15.14 4.59 -6.33
N LYS A 335 14.11 4.98 -7.08
CA LYS A 335 13.74 4.34 -8.35
C LYS A 335 14.52 4.89 -9.54
N ASN A 336 14.83 6.19 -9.54
CA ASN A 336 15.61 6.79 -10.62
C ASN A 336 17.08 6.28 -10.58
N PRO A 337 17.74 6.01 -11.71
CA PRO A 337 19.17 5.77 -11.74
C PRO A 337 19.97 7.08 -11.67
N ILE A 338 21.14 7.07 -11.01
CA ILE A 338 22.03 8.26 -10.95
C ILE A 338 22.56 8.64 -12.33
N TRP A 339 22.98 7.64 -13.12
CA TRP A 339 23.55 7.86 -14.45
C TRP A 339 22.61 8.58 -15.41
N LEU A 340 21.28 8.44 -15.22
CA LEU A 340 20.27 9.07 -16.06
C LEU A 340 20.20 10.58 -15.78
N ASP A 341 20.36 10.98 -14.53
CA ASP A 341 20.39 12.38 -14.13
C ASP A 341 21.69 13.05 -14.66
N ASP A 342 22.81 12.32 -14.64
CA ASP A 342 24.10 12.77 -15.18
C ASP A 342 24.08 12.94 -16.72
N HIS A 343 23.45 12.00 -17.45
CA HIS A 343 23.35 12.07 -18.91
C HIS A 343 22.44 13.19 -19.41
N LEU A 344 21.44 13.56 -18.62
CA LEU A 344 20.51 14.63 -18.95
C LEU A 344 21.03 16.02 -18.58
N GLY A 345 22.23 16.11 -17.96
CA GLY A 345 22.85 17.37 -17.57
C GLY A 345 22.07 18.14 -16.50
N VAL A 346 21.23 17.45 -15.72
CA VAL A 346 20.32 18.08 -14.76
C VAL A 346 21.12 18.64 -13.58
N GLN A 347 20.93 19.92 -13.28
CA GLN A 347 21.60 20.54 -12.14
C GLN A 347 20.94 20.12 -10.82
N GLY A 348 21.74 19.86 -9.77
CA GLY A 348 21.23 19.41 -8.48
C GLY A 348 20.20 20.35 -7.84
N VAL A 349 20.30 21.65 -8.10
CA VAL A 349 19.36 22.67 -7.59
C VAL A 349 18.02 22.63 -8.33
N GLU A 350 18.04 22.48 -9.65
CA GLU A 350 16.82 22.37 -10.48
C GLU A 350 16.03 21.10 -10.12
N LEU A 351 16.74 19.98 -9.92
CA LEU A 351 16.13 18.73 -9.48
C LEU A 351 15.54 18.84 -8.06
N LEU A 352 16.20 19.57 -7.16
CA LEU A 352 15.69 19.83 -5.81
C LEU A 352 14.37 20.60 -5.89
N TRP A 353 14.32 21.68 -6.68
CA TRP A 353 13.10 22.47 -6.85
C TRP A 353 11.99 21.69 -7.54
N ALA A 354 12.31 20.89 -8.56
CA ALA A 354 11.35 20.02 -9.23
C ALA A 354 10.69 19.04 -8.24
N ARG A 355 11.48 18.41 -7.37
CA ARG A 355 10.97 17.48 -6.36
C ARG A 355 10.23 18.17 -5.22
N PHE A 356 10.60 19.41 -4.90
CA PHE A 356 9.89 20.24 -3.94
C PHE A 356 8.49 20.53 -4.44
N TRP A 357 8.36 21.06 -5.66
CA TRP A 357 7.07 21.36 -6.26
C TRP A 357 6.22 20.11 -6.49
N LEU A 358 6.82 18.99 -6.89
CA LEU A 358 6.14 17.68 -6.95
C LEU A 358 5.46 17.35 -5.61
N CYS A 359 6.18 17.45 -4.50
CA CYS A 359 5.64 17.14 -3.17
C CYS A 359 4.51 18.08 -2.79
N VAL A 360 4.70 19.40 -3.01
CA VAL A 360 3.69 20.41 -2.69
C VAL A 360 2.41 20.15 -3.49
N PHE A 361 2.50 19.97 -4.81
CA PHE A 361 1.31 19.79 -5.64
C PHE A 361 0.57 18.50 -5.35
N TYR A 362 1.26 17.39 -5.08
CA TYR A 362 0.60 16.16 -4.69
C TYR A 362 -0.04 16.26 -3.30
N ALA A 363 0.62 16.94 -2.34
CA ALA A 363 0.08 17.17 -1.00
C ALA A 363 -1.23 17.96 -1.01
N GLN A 364 -1.40 18.89 -1.97
CA GLN A 364 -2.64 19.67 -2.11
C GLN A 364 -3.89 18.82 -2.28
N GLY A 365 -3.77 17.60 -2.84
CA GLY A 365 -4.89 16.67 -2.95
C GLY A 365 -5.47 16.23 -1.59
N ALA A 366 -4.70 16.35 -0.50
CA ALA A 366 -5.18 16.13 0.86
C ALA A 366 -5.65 17.40 1.59
N ILE A 367 -5.08 18.56 1.24
CA ILE A 367 -5.26 19.82 2.00
C ILE A 367 -6.42 20.64 1.46
N ILE A 368 -6.50 20.84 0.14
CA ILE A 368 -7.54 21.64 -0.52
C ILE A 368 -8.96 21.24 -0.10
N PRO A 369 -9.31 19.94 0.03
CA PRO A 369 -10.67 19.57 0.41
C PRO A 369 -11.12 20.10 1.78
N ILE A 370 -10.21 20.38 2.72
CA ILE A 370 -10.59 20.95 4.03
C ILE A 370 -10.81 22.47 3.95
N VAL A 371 -10.27 23.14 2.92
CA VAL A 371 -10.40 24.60 2.75
C VAL A 371 -11.87 25.04 2.70
N PHE A 372 -12.79 24.15 2.31
CA PHE A 372 -14.24 24.41 2.31
C PHE A 372 -14.87 24.54 3.71
N PHE A 373 -14.16 24.16 4.77
CA PHE A 373 -14.61 24.22 6.17
C PHE A 373 -13.86 25.28 7.01
N VAL A 374 -13.20 26.24 6.34
CA VAL A 374 -12.21 27.18 6.90
C VAL A 374 -12.70 28.14 7.98
N SER A 375 -14.02 28.31 8.16
CA SER A 375 -14.57 29.31 9.09
C SER A 375 -14.14 29.12 10.56
N GLY A 376 -13.60 27.96 10.96
CA GLY A 376 -12.99 27.72 12.28
C GLY A 376 -11.56 27.15 12.29
N ALA A 377 -10.94 26.90 11.13
CA ALA A 377 -9.73 26.08 11.02
C ALA A 377 -8.55 26.73 10.29
N PHE A 378 -8.67 27.99 9.86
CA PHE A 378 -7.68 28.67 9.02
C PHE A 378 -6.25 28.59 9.57
N LEU A 379 -6.05 28.90 10.85
CA LEU A 379 -4.71 28.94 11.45
C LEU A 379 -4.08 27.54 11.56
N ARG A 380 -4.89 26.51 11.82
CA ARG A 380 -4.42 25.12 11.85
C ARG A 380 -4.10 24.60 10.44
N LEU A 381 -4.92 24.93 9.45
CA LEU A 381 -4.63 24.60 8.04
C LEU A 381 -3.36 25.31 7.54
N ALA A 382 -3.16 26.57 7.91
CA ALA A 382 -1.93 27.30 7.60
C ALA A 382 -0.70 26.64 8.26
N MET A 383 -0.85 26.10 9.48
CA MET A 383 0.21 25.34 10.15
C MET A 383 0.52 24.03 9.43
N ILE A 384 -0.50 23.28 8.98
CA ILE A 384 -0.32 22.07 8.17
C ILE A 384 0.39 22.40 6.85
N GLU A 385 -0.01 23.47 6.17
CA GLU A 385 0.62 23.91 4.91
C GLU A 385 2.09 24.30 5.13
N LEU A 386 2.40 25.02 6.21
CA LEU A 386 3.77 25.33 6.60
C LEU A 386 4.59 24.06 6.86
N CYS A 387 4.01 23.08 7.56
CA CYS A 387 4.63 21.78 7.80
C CYS A 387 4.89 21.01 6.49
N VAL A 388 3.96 21.07 5.54
CA VAL A 388 4.10 20.48 4.20
C VAL A 388 5.23 21.13 3.44
N VAL A 389 5.35 22.47 3.46
CA VAL A 389 6.46 23.19 2.81
C VAL A 389 7.81 22.76 3.40
N ILE A 390 7.93 22.72 4.73
CA ILE A 390 9.17 22.30 5.41
C ILE A 390 9.50 20.83 5.09
N CYS A 391 8.49 19.95 5.09
CA CYS A 391 8.66 18.54 4.77
C CYS A 391 8.98 18.31 3.29
N ALA A 392 8.36 19.03 2.37
CA ALA A 392 8.67 18.99 0.95
C ALA A 392 10.12 19.41 0.71
N MET A 393 10.59 20.47 1.38
CA MET A 393 11.98 20.93 1.28
C MET A 393 12.95 19.88 1.84
N SER A 394 12.66 19.33 3.02
CA SER A 394 13.48 18.31 3.68
C SER A 394 13.56 17.02 2.85
N SER A 395 12.42 16.57 2.34
CA SER A 395 12.30 15.41 1.46
C SER A 395 13.09 15.61 0.17
N SER A 396 12.95 16.78 -0.47
CA SER A 396 13.65 17.10 -1.72
C SER A 396 15.15 17.18 -1.52
N TYR A 397 15.60 17.82 -0.45
CA TYR A 397 17.01 17.85 -0.06
C TYR A 397 17.57 16.44 0.15
N LEU A 398 16.89 15.60 0.95
CA LEU A 398 17.30 14.22 1.21
C LEU A 398 17.30 13.37 -0.06
N SER A 399 16.36 13.62 -0.97
CA SER A 399 16.22 12.89 -2.22
C SER A 399 17.40 13.15 -3.18
N VAL A 400 17.97 14.36 -3.16
CA VAL A 400 19.08 14.78 -4.02
C VAL A 400 20.42 14.44 -3.37
N TYR A 401 20.65 14.90 -2.15
CA TYR A 401 21.97 14.81 -1.49
C TYR A 401 22.17 13.55 -0.66
N HIS A 402 21.10 12.93 -0.17
CA HIS A 402 21.15 11.73 0.67
C HIS A 402 20.33 10.57 0.10
N ARG A 403 20.26 10.47 -1.23
CA ARG A 403 19.43 9.53 -2.00
C ARG A 403 19.29 8.15 -1.37
N LYS A 404 20.41 7.51 -1.00
CA LYS A 404 20.46 6.15 -0.42
C LYS A 404 19.79 6.02 0.95
N HIS A 405 19.89 7.04 1.80
CA HIS A 405 19.43 7.01 3.19
C HIS A 405 18.18 7.85 3.44
N GLY A 406 17.80 8.70 2.49
CA GLY A 406 16.67 9.62 2.67
C GLY A 406 15.38 8.90 3.09
N VAL A 407 15.10 7.71 2.54
CA VAL A 407 13.86 6.96 2.86
C VAL A 407 13.85 6.50 4.32
N LEU A 408 15.01 6.41 4.96
CA LEU A 408 15.14 6.09 6.37
C LEU A 408 15.02 7.35 7.24
N VAL A 409 15.57 8.48 6.76
CA VAL A 409 15.65 9.74 7.52
C VAL A 409 14.34 10.54 7.47
N PHE A 410 13.64 10.51 6.34
CA PHE A 410 12.46 11.34 6.14
C PHE A 410 11.22 10.92 6.95
N PRO A 411 10.85 9.63 7.07
CA PRO A 411 9.67 9.23 7.84
C PRO A 411 9.62 9.75 9.29
N PRO A 412 10.69 9.70 10.11
CA PRO A 412 10.65 10.29 11.45
C PRO A 412 10.50 11.82 11.43
N ILE A 413 11.09 12.52 10.45
CA ILE A 413 10.89 13.97 10.27
C ILE A 413 9.42 14.26 9.96
N ALA A 414 8.86 13.58 8.97
CA ALA A 414 7.45 13.72 8.60
C ALA A 414 6.53 13.44 9.80
N LEU A 415 6.86 12.45 10.63
CA LEU A 415 6.10 12.15 11.85
C LEU A 415 6.03 13.33 12.81
N ILE A 416 7.17 13.96 13.10
CA ILE A 416 7.26 15.13 13.98
C ILE A 416 6.36 16.25 13.46
N PHE A 417 6.39 16.50 12.16
CA PHE A 417 5.56 17.54 11.54
C PHE A 417 4.08 17.18 11.46
N ILE A 418 3.72 15.90 11.29
CA ILE A 418 2.33 15.44 11.41
C ILE A 418 1.80 15.73 12.81
N PHE A 419 2.61 15.53 13.86
CA PHE A 419 2.20 15.90 15.22
C PHE A 419 2.05 17.40 15.41
N LEU A 420 2.96 18.21 14.87
CA LEU A 420 2.88 19.67 14.94
C LEU A 420 1.71 20.25 14.14
N GLY A 421 1.26 19.58 13.07
CA GLY A 421 0.11 20.03 12.27
C GLY A 421 -1.25 19.74 12.90
N VAL A 422 -1.33 18.82 13.87
CA VAL A 422 -2.58 18.42 14.55
C VAL A 422 -2.77 19.16 15.88
N LEU A 423 -1.70 19.65 16.51
CA LEU A 423 -1.74 20.52 17.70
C LEU A 423 -2.21 21.93 17.33
#